data_AF-X0TUU4-F1
#
_entry.id   AF-X0TUU4-F1
#
_cell.length_a   1.000
_cell.length_b   1.000
_cell.length_c   1.000
_cell.angle_alpha   90.00
_cell.angle_beta   90.00
_cell.angle_gamma   90.00
#
_symmetry.space_group_name_H-M   'P 1'
#
loop_
_entity.id
_entity.type
_entity.pdbx_description
1 polymer ?
#
loop_
_entity_poly.entity_id
_entity_poly.type
_entity_poly.pdbx_seq_one_letter_code
_entity_poly.pdbx_strand_id
1 'polypeptide(L)' 'DSEWYQERSRAPRRVANKTPKKPEEQVLKIRSRLEKSKYSQIGAMAIRWEMEKLDIKPLPTWTIDRILKRHNVVREKEKY' A
#
# COMPACT_ATOMS: atom_id res chain seq x y z
N ASP A 1 -42.66 6.27 -2.47
CA ASP A 1 -41.25 5.86 -2.40
C ASP A 1 -40.45 6.80 -1.52
N SER A 2 -39.79 6.24 -0.50
CA SER A 2 -39.28 6.96 0.68
C SER A 2 -37.75 6.94 0.82
N GLU A 3 -37.00 6.71 -0.27
CA GLU A 3 -35.53 6.64 -0.22
C GLU A 3 -34.82 7.91 -0.73
N TRP A 4 -35.54 9.01 -0.93
CA TRP A 4 -35.00 10.26 -1.50
C TRP A 4 -33.84 10.88 -0.69
N TYR A 5 -33.73 10.55 0.60
CA TYR A 5 -32.68 11.00 1.53
C TYR A 5 -31.40 10.13 1.48
N GLN A 6 -31.43 8.95 0.85
CA GLN A 6 -30.27 8.05 0.88
C GLN A 6 -29.15 8.56 -0.04
N GLU A 7 -28.14 9.20 0.56
CA GLU A 7 -26.93 9.61 -0.14
C GLU A 7 -26.11 8.40 -0.60
N ARG A 8 -25.87 8.30 -1.91
CA ARG A 8 -24.96 7.30 -2.50
C ARG A 8 -23.56 7.88 -2.60
N SER A 9 -22.56 7.07 -2.29
CA SER A 9 -21.14 7.45 -2.43
C SER A 9 -20.84 7.96 -3.84
N ARG A 10 -20.27 9.18 -3.91
CA ARG A 10 -19.85 9.85 -5.16
C ARG A 10 -18.43 9.45 -5.59
N ALA A 11 -17.79 8.55 -4.84
CA ALA A 11 -16.44 8.11 -5.16
C ALA A 11 -16.42 7.32 -6.49
N PRO A 12 -15.41 7.53 -7.35
CA PRO A 12 -15.27 6.77 -8.59
C PRO A 12 -15.21 5.27 -8.29
N ARG A 13 -16.18 4.50 -8.78
CA ARG A 13 -16.22 3.03 -8.65
C ARG A 13 -15.05 2.33 -9.34
N ARG A 14 -14.39 3.02 -10.30
CA ARG A 14 -13.26 2.50 -11.06
C ARG A 14 -12.20 3.60 -11.21
N VAL A 15 -10.99 3.33 -10.73
CA VAL A 15 -9.84 4.23 -10.88
C VAL A 15 -8.99 3.71 -12.03
N ALA A 16 -8.97 4.44 -13.15
CA ALA A 16 -8.21 4.05 -14.35
C ALA A 16 -6.70 3.93 -14.07
N ASN A 17 -6.17 4.78 -13.20
CA ASN A 17 -4.75 4.81 -12.82
C ASN A 17 -4.45 3.89 -11.62
N LYS A 18 -5.05 2.69 -11.58
CA LYS A 18 -4.70 1.70 -10.56
C LYS A 18 -3.32 1.14 -10.88
N THR A 19 -2.41 1.19 -9.91
CA THR A 19 -1.12 0.49 -10.01
C THR A 19 -1.36 -0.95 -10.48
N PRO A 20 -0.62 -1.45 -11.49
CA PRO A 20 -0.81 -2.80 -11.98
C PRO A 20 -0.60 -3.82 -10.85
N LYS A 21 -1.26 -4.99 -10.92
CA LYS A 21 -1.21 -6.01 -9.85
C LYS A 21 0.23 -6.47 -9.54
N LYS A 22 1.08 -6.59 -10.56
CA LYS A 22 2.46 -7.07 -10.43
C LYS A 22 3.33 -6.23 -9.47
N PRO A 23 3.47 -4.89 -9.65
CA PRO A 23 4.17 -4.05 -8.68
C PRO A 23 3.51 -4.01 -7.29
N GLU A 24 2.19 -4.14 -7.21
CA GLU A 24 1.45 -4.21 -5.95
C GLU A 24 1.82 -5.48 -5.14
N GLU A 25 1.84 -6.63 -5.80
CA GLU A 25 2.27 -7.91 -5.20
C GLU A 25 3.74 -7.89 -4.77
N GLN A 26 4.62 -7.26 -5.56
CA GLN A 26 6.04 -7.12 -5.20
C GLN A 26 6.23 -6.31 -3.92
N VAL A 27 5.51 -5.18 -3.77
CA VAL A 27 5.53 -4.36 -2.55
C VAL A 27 5.10 -5.18 -1.33
N LEU A 28 4.00 -5.95 -1.45
CA LEU A 28 3.51 -6.79 -0.36
C LEU A 28 4.47 -7.94 0.00
N LYS A 29 5.10 -8.57 -1.00
CA LYS A 29 6.10 -9.62 -0.78
C LYS A 29 7.33 -9.08 -0.05
N ILE A 30 7.84 -7.92 -0.46
CA ILE A 30 8.96 -7.25 0.20
C ILE A 30 8.58 -6.90 1.64
N ARG A 31 7.40 -6.32 1.85
CA ARG A 31 6.88 -6.00 3.18
C ARG A 31 6.84 -7.23 4.10
N SER A 32 6.28 -8.34 3.63
CA SER A 32 6.22 -9.59 4.40
C SER A 32 7.61 -10.12 4.78
N ARG A 33 8.60 -9.97 3.89
CA ARG A 33 9.99 -10.35 4.21
C ARG A 33 10.60 -9.44 5.26
N LEU A 34 10.38 -8.13 5.19
CA LEU A 34 10.87 -7.17 6.17
C LEU A 34 10.24 -7.41 7.55
N GLU A 35 8.95 -7.78 7.61
CA GLU A 35 8.26 -8.12 8.87
C GLU A 35 8.82 -9.37 9.57
N LYS A 36 9.41 -10.31 8.82
CA LYS A 36 10.07 -11.50 9.39
C LYS A 36 11.44 -11.17 9.99
N SER A 37 11.99 -10.00 9.70
CA SER A 37 13.30 -9.58 10.20
C SER A 37 13.13 -8.72 11.46
N LYS A 38 13.72 -9.19 12.56
CA LYS A 38 13.50 -8.66 13.93
C LYS A 38 13.80 -7.16 14.09
N TYR A 39 14.72 -6.61 13.29
CA TYR A 39 15.18 -5.22 13.39
C TYR A 39 15.01 -4.43 12.10
N SER A 40 14.30 -4.97 11.10
CA SER A 40 14.12 -4.28 9.84
C SER A 40 13.02 -3.23 9.94
N GLN A 41 13.27 -2.06 9.37
CA GLN A 41 12.22 -1.10 9.10
C GLN A 41 11.26 -1.68 8.05
N ILE A 42 9.96 -1.42 8.22
CA ILE A 42 8.89 -2.01 7.40
C ILE A 42 8.13 -0.95 6.57
N GLY A 43 8.47 0.33 6.72
CA GLY A 43 7.80 1.45 6.04
C GLY A 43 8.16 1.58 4.56
N ALA A 44 7.54 2.54 3.86
CA ALA A 44 7.74 2.74 2.43
C ALA A 44 9.20 2.96 2.02
N MET A 45 10.00 3.63 2.85
CA MET A 45 11.43 3.84 2.57
C MET A 45 12.22 2.53 2.55
N ALA A 46 11.97 1.64 3.52
CA ALA A 46 12.63 0.35 3.60
C ALA A 46 12.24 -0.57 2.43
N ILE A 47 10.97 -0.54 2.05
CA ILE A 47 10.48 -1.27 0.88
C ILE A 47 11.15 -0.73 -0.39
N ARG A 48 11.23 0.60 -0.56
CA ARG A 48 11.87 1.22 -1.73
C ARG A 48 13.34 0.82 -1.84
N TRP A 49 14.08 0.88 -0.74
CA TRP A 49 15.48 0.45 -0.70
C TRP A 49 15.63 -1.04 -1.05
N GLU A 50 14.75 -1.88 -0.54
CA GLU A 50 14.79 -3.30 -0.83
C GLU A 50 14.40 -3.62 -2.29
N MET A 51 13.58 -2.77 -2.94
CA MET A 51 13.35 -2.85 -4.39
C MET A 51 14.63 -2.54 -5.17
N GLU A 52 15.36 -1.48 -4.80
CA GLU A 52 16.65 -1.12 -5.40
C GLU A 52 17.67 -2.26 -5.24
N LYS A 53 17.74 -2.87 -4.06
CA LYS A 53 18.61 -4.02 -3.77
C LYS A 53 18.30 -5.25 -4.64
N LEU A 54 17.04 -5.44 -5.02
CA LEU A 54 16.58 -6.55 -5.85
C LEU A 54 16.65 -6.24 -7.37
N ASP A 55 17.25 -5.11 -7.77
CA ASP A 55 17.29 -4.62 -9.15
C ASP A 55 15.88 -4.44 -9.76
N ILE A 56 14.89 -4.17 -8.89
CA ILE A 56 13.53 -3.84 -9.29
C ILE A 56 13.43 -2.32 -9.35
N LYS A 57 12.92 -1.78 -10.46
CA LYS A 57 12.67 -0.35 -10.60
C LYS A 57 11.88 0.18 -9.38
N PRO A 58 12.46 1.07 -8.55
CA PRO A 58 11.82 1.50 -7.32
C PRO A 58 10.58 2.33 -7.64
N LEU A 59 9.50 2.03 -6.92
CA LEU A 59 8.29 2.86 -6.94
C LEU A 59 8.51 4.12 -6.09
N PRO A 60 7.81 5.23 -6.38
CA PRO A 60 7.78 6.37 -5.49
C PRO A 60 7.24 5.96 -4.11
N THR A 61 7.81 6.54 -3.05
CA THR A 61 7.42 6.25 -1.66
C THR A 61 5.91 6.43 -1.42
N TRP A 62 5.32 7.49 -1.98
CA TRP A 62 3.87 7.74 -1.89
C TRP A 62 3.02 6.68 -2.59
N THR A 63 3.54 6.02 -3.62
CA THR A 63 2.84 4.90 -4.30
C THR A 63 2.87 3.67 -3.40
N ILE A 64 4.01 3.39 -2.78
CA ILE A 64 4.17 2.31 -1.82
C ILE A 64 3.23 2.53 -0.63
N ASP A 65 3.20 3.73 -0.05
CA ASP A 65 2.28 4.05 1.06
C ASP A 65 0.80 3.87 0.67
N ARG A 66 0.39 4.29 -0.53
CA ARG A 66 -0.98 4.05 -1.01
C ARG A 66 -1.29 2.57 -1.17
N ILE A 67 -0.34 1.77 -1.65
CA ILE A 67 -0.48 0.32 -1.74
C ILE A 67 -0.64 -0.27 -0.34
N LEU A 68 0.23 0.09 0.60
CA LEU A 68 0.16 -0.41 1.97
C LEU A 68 -1.18 -0.05 2.64
N LYS A 69 -1.65 1.18 2.47
CA LYS A 69 -2.96 1.63 2.99
C LYS A 69 -4.11 0.88 2.36
N ARG A 70 -4.10 0.68 1.03
CA ARG A 70 -5.16 -0.05 0.32
C ARG A 70 -5.28 -1.51 0.79
N HIS A 71 -4.16 -2.13 1.15
CA HIS A 71 -4.13 -3.50 1.65
C HIS A 71 -4.26 -3.61 3.18
N ASN A 72 -4.51 -2.49 3.88
CA ASN A 72 -4.62 -2.43 5.34
C ASN A 72 -3.42 -3.07 6.09
N VAL A 73 -2.22 -3.04 5.48
CA VAL A 73 -0.98 -3.57 6.08
C VAL A 73 -0.18 -2.51 6.85
N VAL A 74 -0.72 -1.28 6.93
CA VAL A 74 -0.19 -0.25 7.82
C VAL A 74 -0.65 -0.59 9.23
N ARG A 75 0.28 -1.06 10.08
CA ARG A 75 0.02 -1.16 11.52
C ARG A 75 -0.14 0.26 12.05
N GLU A 76 -1.32 0.58 12.58
CA GLU A 76 -1.48 1.76 13.40
C GLU A 76 -0.52 1.63 14.58
N LYS A 77 0.32 2.66 14.79
CA LYS A 77 1.06 2.75 16.04
C LYS A 77 0.04 3.04 17.12
N GLU A 78 -0.04 2.19 18.13
CA GLU A 78 -0.78 2.52 19.36
C GLU A 78 -0.25 3.87 19.86
N LYS A 79 -1.17 4.84 20.04
CA LYS A 79 -0.85 6.11 20.68
C LYS A 79 -0.68 5.83 22.17
N TYR A 80 0.48 6.16 22.71
CA TYR A 80 0.72 6.23 24.15
C TYR A 80 0.02 7.44 24.75
#